data_AF-G8J5D4-F1
#
_entry.id   AF-G8J5D4-F1
#
_cell.length_a   1.000
_cell.length_b   1.000
_cell.length_c   1.000
_cell.angle_alpha   90.00
_cell.angle_beta   90.00
_cell.angle_gamma   90.00
#
_symmetry.space_group_name_H-M   'P 1'
#
loop_
_entity.id
_entity.type
_entity.pdbx_description
1 polymer ?
#
loop_
_entity_poly.entity_id
_entity_poly.type
_entity_poly.pdbx_seq_one_letter_code
_entity_poly.pdbx_strand_id
1 'polypeptide(L)'
;MSTKIVETITLECETGNYHSFCPISCVSWLYQKIEDSFFLVVGTKTCGYFLQNALGVMIFAEPRYAMAELEEGDISAHLNDYEELKTLCIRIRKDRDPSVIIWIGTCTTEIIKMDLEGMAPKLEYEIGVPILVARANGLDYAFTQGEDTVLAVMAHRCPDQEFPIGESKETKKKLFPFPLLKENNLVEYANHPPLVIFGSLPSNLVSQLDTELRRQFIKVSGWLPAQRYADLPSLGDGVYVCGVNPFLSRTATTLIRRKKCELIVAPFPIGPDGTRAWIERICPVFGIEAQNLEEIEERIWESLKDYLDLVRGKSVFFMGDNLIEISIARFLIRCGMIVYEIGIPYLDKRYQAAELALLKKTCIRMCMPIPRIVEKPDNSNQIRRMRELKPDLAITGMAHANPLGARGIGTKWSVEFTFAQIHGFANARDVLELVTRPLRRNENLDNLDRTTLVRKNNK
;
A
#
# COMPACT_ATOMS: atom_id res chain seq x y z
N MET A 1 17.40 -11.96 40.93
CA MET A 1 17.56 -12.49 39.56
C MET A 1 16.41 -11.95 38.72
N SER A 2 16.65 -10.93 37.89
CA SER A 2 15.63 -10.40 36.99
C SER A 2 15.48 -11.38 35.83
N THR A 3 14.43 -12.18 35.84
CA THR A 3 14.00 -12.98 34.69
C THR A 3 13.75 -12.01 33.54
N LYS A 4 14.65 -11.99 32.54
CA LYS A 4 14.39 -11.31 31.27
C LYS A 4 13.19 -12.00 30.63
N ILE A 5 11.99 -11.47 30.87
CA ILE A 5 10.80 -11.84 30.12
C ILE A 5 11.06 -11.33 28.70
N VAL A 6 11.42 -12.24 27.80
CA VAL A 6 11.48 -11.92 26.38
C VAL A 6 10.03 -11.82 25.94
N GLU A 7 9.43 -10.64 26.03
CA GLU A 7 8.10 -10.40 25.49
C GLU A 7 8.16 -10.70 23.98
N THR A 8 7.36 -11.68 23.56
CA THR A 8 7.13 -12.04 22.16
C THR A 8 5.90 -11.30 21.67
N ILE A 9 5.89 -10.92 20.40
CA ILE A 9 4.69 -10.33 19.77
C ILE A 9 3.56 -11.36 19.86
N THR A 10 2.50 -11.02 20.58
CA THR A 10 1.29 -11.83 20.65
C THR A 10 0.49 -11.61 19.38
N LEU A 11 0.32 -12.68 18.61
CA LEU A 11 -0.48 -12.67 17.39
C LEU A 11 -1.70 -13.57 17.58
N GLU A 12 -2.86 -12.98 17.37
CA GLU A 12 -4.14 -13.64 17.46
C GLU A 12 -4.90 -13.51 16.13
N CYS A 13 -5.85 -14.41 15.91
CA CYS A 13 -6.71 -14.40 14.74
C CYS A 13 -8.16 -14.49 15.22
N GLU A 14 -9.02 -13.58 14.76
CA GLU A 14 -10.45 -13.56 15.08
C GLU A 14 -11.29 -14.01 13.86
N THR A 15 -12.57 -13.66 13.83
CA THR A 15 -13.57 -14.21 12.90
C THR A 15 -13.47 -13.65 11.48
N GLY A 16 -12.79 -12.52 11.29
CA GLY A 16 -12.81 -11.76 10.05
C GLY A 16 -14.08 -10.93 9.85
N ASN A 17 -14.90 -10.73 10.88
CA ASN A 17 -16.08 -9.87 10.80
C ASN A 17 -15.72 -8.40 11.08
N TYR A 18 -15.12 -7.74 10.08
CA TYR A 18 -14.70 -6.35 10.15
C TYR A 18 -15.13 -5.56 8.92
N HIS A 19 -15.19 -4.24 9.07
CA HIS A 19 -15.38 -3.33 7.95
C HIS A 19 -14.04 -3.04 7.27
N SER A 20 -13.97 -3.31 5.98
CA SER A 20 -12.91 -2.84 5.07
C SER A 20 -13.52 -2.59 3.70
N PHE A 21 -12.82 -1.83 2.86
CA PHE A 21 -13.23 -1.58 1.49
C PHE A 21 -13.00 -2.81 0.60
N CYS A 22 -13.86 -2.96 -0.42
CA CYS A 22 -13.66 -3.98 -1.43
C CYS A 22 -12.38 -3.67 -2.23
N PRO A 23 -11.53 -4.65 -2.54
CA PRO A 23 -10.26 -4.44 -3.24
C PRO A 23 -10.37 -3.75 -4.61
N ILE A 24 -11.55 -3.80 -5.25
CA ILE A 24 -11.81 -3.04 -6.49
C ILE A 24 -11.58 -1.53 -6.32
N SER A 25 -11.59 -1.01 -5.08
CA SER A 25 -11.23 0.37 -4.79
C SER A 25 -9.83 0.75 -5.30
N CYS A 26 -8.91 -0.20 -5.52
CA CYS A 26 -7.58 0.07 -6.06
C CYS A 26 -7.61 0.81 -7.40
N VAL A 27 -8.69 0.64 -8.18
CA VAL A 27 -8.94 1.41 -9.40
C VAL A 27 -8.82 2.91 -9.12
N SER A 28 -9.33 3.40 -7.99
CA SER A 28 -9.38 4.83 -7.66
C SER A 28 -8.03 5.55 -7.65
N TRP A 29 -6.96 4.89 -7.22
CA TRP A 29 -5.63 5.48 -7.24
C TRP A 29 -4.76 4.95 -8.37
N LEU A 30 -5.00 3.72 -8.84
CA LEU A 30 -4.19 3.13 -9.90
C LEU A 30 -4.47 3.72 -11.28
N TYR A 31 -5.73 4.08 -11.61
CA TYR A 31 -6.00 4.75 -12.89
C TYR A 31 -5.32 6.12 -12.95
N GLN A 32 -5.17 6.80 -11.80
CA GLN A 32 -4.44 8.06 -11.71
C GLN A 32 -2.93 7.85 -11.84
N LYS A 33 -2.40 6.79 -11.21
CA LYS A 33 -0.97 6.46 -11.25
C LYS A 33 -0.50 6.04 -12.63
N ILE A 34 -1.26 5.18 -13.32
CA ILE A 34 -0.93 4.62 -14.63
C ILE A 34 -1.76 5.37 -15.67
N GLU A 35 -1.20 6.45 -16.20
CA GLU A 35 -1.93 7.48 -16.94
C GLU A 35 -2.54 6.99 -18.25
N ASP A 36 -1.93 5.96 -18.85
CA ASP A 36 -2.29 5.34 -20.12
C ASP A 36 -3.06 4.02 -19.95
N SER A 37 -3.55 3.72 -18.74
CA SER A 37 -4.37 2.54 -18.45
C SER A 37 -5.87 2.82 -18.49
N PHE A 38 -6.66 1.77 -18.75
CA PHE A 38 -8.10 1.75 -18.54
C PHE A 38 -8.51 0.55 -17.68
N PHE A 39 -9.27 0.78 -16.62
CA PHE A 39 -9.75 -0.28 -15.72
C PHE A 39 -11.19 -0.69 -16.05
N LEU A 40 -11.41 -1.95 -16.45
CA LEU A 40 -12.74 -2.49 -16.69
C LEU A 40 -13.11 -3.46 -15.57
N VAL A 41 -14.08 -3.08 -14.74
CA VAL A 41 -14.53 -3.90 -13.61
C VAL A 41 -15.70 -4.77 -14.05
N VAL A 42 -15.48 -6.09 -14.13
CA VAL A 42 -16.50 -7.05 -14.59
C VAL A 42 -17.28 -7.54 -13.39
N GLY A 43 -18.49 -7.04 -13.19
CA GLY A 43 -19.25 -7.28 -11.96
C GLY A 43 -20.67 -6.75 -12.01
N THR A 44 -21.27 -6.50 -10.84
CA THR A 44 -22.68 -6.12 -10.74
C THR A 44 -22.86 -4.65 -10.36
N LYS A 45 -24.12 -4.19 -10.32
CA LYS A 45 -24.50 -2.88 -9.75
C LYS A 45 -23.95 -2.65 -8.34
N THR A 46 -23.75 -3.70 -7.53
CA THR A 46 -23.15 -3.56 -6.20
C THR A 46 -21.72 -3.03 -6.27
N CYS A 47 -20.92 -3.54 -7.21
CA CYS A 47 -19.56 -3.06 -7.46
C CYS A 47 -19.57 -1.62 -7.99
N GLY A 48 -20.46 -1.33 -8.94
CA GLY A 48 -20.63 0.02 -9.48
C GLY A 48 -21.04 1.04 -8.43
N TYR A 49 -22.02 0.70 -7.58
CA TYR A 49 -22.48 1.53 -6.48
C TYR A 49 -21.35 1.79 -5.47
N PHE A 50 -20.58 0.76 -5.10
CA PHE A 50 -19.43 0.95 -4.22
C PHE A 50 -18.40 1.94 -4.80
N LEU A 51 -17.96 1.73 -6.04
CA LEU A 51 -16.95 2.61 -6.66
C LEU A 51 -17.45 4.04 -6.81
N GLN A 52 -18.69 4.23 -7.27
CA GLN A 52 -19.30 5.55 -7.42
C GLN A 52 -19.32 6.33 -6.09
N ASN A 53 -19.64 5.67 -4.97
CA ASN A 53 -19.68 6.32 -3.66
C ASN A 53 -18.29 6.48 -3.04
N ALA A 54 -17.39 5.50 -3.23
CA ALA A 54 -16.04 5.54 -2.67
C ALA A 54 -15.14 6.58 -3.34
N LEU A 55 -15.27 6.76 -4.66
CA LEU A 55 -14.54 7.77 -5.44
C LEU A 55 -14.97 9.21 -5.13
N GLY A 56 -16.19 9.38 -4.59
CA GLY A 56 -16.76 10.69 -4.30
C GLY A 56 -16.72 11.60 -5.53
N VAL A 57 -16.05 12.74 -5.41
CA VAL A 57 -15.99 13.76 -6.48
C VAL A 57 -15.26 13.29 -7.75
N MET A 58 -14.37 12.31 -7.64
CA MET A 58 -13.56 11.87 -8.78
C MET A 58 -14.38 11.19 -9.87
N ILE A 59 -15.59 10.70 -9.54
CA ILE A 59 -16.48 10.08 -10.53
C ILE A 59 -16.90 11.05 -11.65
N PHE A 60 -16.91 12.35 -11.36
CA PHE A 60 -17.29 13.40 -12.30
C PHE A 60 -16.11 13.89 -13.16
N ALA A 61 -14.89 13.41 -12.91
CA ALA A 61 -13.68 13.80 -13.64
C ALA A 61 -13.37 12.85 -14.81
N GLU A 62 -14.40 12.27 -15.43
CA GLU A 62 -14.30 11.31 -16.54
C GLU A 62 -13.21 10.24 -16.32
N PRO A 63 -13.25 9.51 -15.20
CA PRO A 63 -12.15 8.63 -14.81
C PRO A 63 -11.94 7.51 -15.83
N ARG A 64 -10.70 7.00 -15.92
CA ARG A 64 -10.31 5.91 -16.84
C ARG A 64 -10.69 4.54 -16.28
N TYR A 65 -11.95 4.40 -15.88
CA TYR A 65 -12.52 3.12 -15.53
C TYR A 65 -13.99 3.04 -15.96
N ALA A 66 -14.50 1.82 -16.13
CA ALA A 66 -15.91 1.55 -16.32
C ALA A 66 -16.32 0.22 -15.67
N MET A 67 -17.62 0.05 -15.46
CA MET A 67 -18.23 -1.23 -15.12
C MET A 67 -18.61 -1.96 -16.41
N ALA A 68 -18.18 -3.22 -16.56
CA ALA A 68 -18.89 -4.20 -17.37
C ALA A 68 -19.95 -4.81 -16.44
N GLU A 69 -21.13 -4.21 -16.42
CA GLU A 69 -22.23 -4.61 -15.55
C GLU A 69 -22.90 -5.86 -16.11
N LEU A 70 -22.83 -6.97 -15.37
CA LEU A 70 -23.40 -8.26 -15.74
C LEU A 70 -24.93 -8.22 -15.66
N GLU A 71 -25.58 -8.64 -16.75
CA GLU A 71 -27.02 -8.79 -16.88
C GLU A 71 -27.47 -10.24 -16.60
N GLU A 72 -28.78 -10.48 -16.55
CA GLU A 72 -29.34 -11.82 -16.32
C GLU A 72 -28.92 -12.83 -17.40
N GLY A 73 -28.78 -12.36 -18.65
CA GLY A 73 -28.30 -13.16 -19.77
C GLY A 73 -26.87 -13.67 -19.60
N ASP A 74 -26.00 -12.88 -18.95
CA ASP A 74 -24.60 -13.27 -18.67
C ASP A 74 -24.54 -14.35 -17.60
N ILE A 75 -25.36 -14.22 -16.54
CA ILE A 75 -25.38 -15.18 -15.43
C ILE A 75 -25.95 -16.53 -15.87
N SER A 76 -26.95 -16.51 -16.75
CA SER A 76 -27.58 -17.72 -17.31
C SER A 76 -26.83 -18.33 -18.50
N ALA A 77 -25.71 -17.71 -18.93
CA ALA A 77 -24.96 -18.06 -20.13
C ALA A 77 -25.82 -18.07 -21.42
N HIS A 78 -26.89 -17.27 -21.46
CA HIS A 78 -27.64 -16.98 -22.69
C HIS A 78 -26.88 -15.99 -23.58
N LEU A 79 -26.08 -15.11 -22.98
CA LEU A 79 -25.12 -14.26 -23.68
C LEU A 79 -23.73 -14.90 -23.65
N ASN A 80 -22.95 -14.63 -24.69
CA ASN A 80 -21.57 -15.10 -24.78
C ASN A 80 -20.65 -14.06 -24.14
N ASP A 81 -20.04 -14.42 -23.01
CA ASP A 81 -19.14 -13.57 -22.23
C ASP A 81 -17.98 -12.99 -23.04
N TYR A 82 -17.38 -13.78 -23.94
CA TYR A 82 -16.30 -13.35 -24.81
C TYR A 82 -16.74 -12.24 -25.78
N GLU A 83 -17.87 -12.41 -26.47
CA GLU A 83 -18.38 -11.43 -27.45
C GLU A 83 -18.85 -10.13 -26.77
N GLU A 84 -19.44 -10.20 -25.59
CA GLU A 84 -19.82 -9.01 -24.80
C GLU A 84 -18.57 -8.23 -24.35
N LEU A 85 -17.58 -8.90 -23.76
CA LEU A 85 -16.32 -8.27 -23.36
C LEU A 85 -15.55 -7.69 -24.55
N LYS A 86 -15.56 -8.39 -25.69
CA LYS A 86 -14.97 -7.90 -26.94
C LYS A 86 -15.61 -6.60 -27.40
N THR A 87 -16.94 -6.55 -27.42
CA THR A 87 -17.69 -5.35 -27.82
C THR A 87 -17.33 -4.16 -26.94
N LEU A 88 -17.27 -4.36 -25.62
CA LEU A 88 -16.88 -3.32 -24.67
C LEU A 88 -15.43 -2.87 -24.86
N CYS A 89 -14.48 -3.81 -25.03
CA CYS A 89 -13.07 -3.46 -25.22
C CYS A 89 -12.82 -2.70 -26.53
N ILE A 90 -13.50 -3.05 -27.62
CA ILE A 90 -13.44 -2.29 -28.89
C ILE A 90 -13.94 -0.86 -28.68
N ARG A 91 -15.03 -0.69 -27.94
CA ARG A 91 -15.58 0.64 -27.62
C ARG A 91 -14.62 1.46 -26.77
N ILE A 92 -14.04 0.87 -25.73
CA ILE A 92 -13.03 1.52 -24.87
C ILE A 92 -11.85 1.97 -25.71
N ARG A 93 -11.33 1.10 -26.59
CA ARG A 93 -10.22 1.44 -27.47
C ARG A 93 -10.56 2.63 -28.38
N LYS A 94 -11.76 2.62 -28.98
CA LYS A 94 -12.22 3.70 -29.85
C LYS A 94 -12.32 5.05 -29.12
N ASP A 95 -12.84 5.05 -27.89
CA ASP A 95 -13.19 6.28 -27.18
C ASP A 95 -12.04 6.83 -26.31
N ARG A 96 -11.09 5.97 -25.89
CA ARG A 96 -10.01 6.34 -24.94
C ARG A 96 -8.60 5.98 -25.39
N ASP A 97 -8.43 5.10 -26.39
CA ASP A 97 -7.14 4.61 -26.89
C ASP A 97 -6.08 4.28 -25.81
N PRO A 98 -6.39 3.43 -24.82
CA PRO A 98 -5.46 3.12 -23.73
C PRO A 98 -4.32 2.20 -24.20
N SER A 99 -3.15 2.33 -23.56
CA SER A 99 -2.00 1.43 -23.79
C SER A 99 -2.16 0.07 -23.09
N VAL A 100 -3.06 -0.03 -22.12
CA VAL A 100 -3.41 -1.30 -21.43
C VAL A 100 -4.85 -1.24 -20.91
N ILE A 101 -5.58 -2.35 -21.04
CA ILE A 101 -6.87 -2.55 -20.39
C ILE A 101 -6.68 -3.55 -19.23
N ILE A 102 -7.09 -3.17 -18.03
CA ILE A 102 -6.99 -3.99 -16.83
C ILE A 102 -8.39 -4.44 -16.43
N TRP A 103 -8.68 -5.72 -16.64
CA TRP A 103 -9.88 -6.38 -16.16
C TRP A 103 -9.78 -6.66 -14.68
N ILE A 104 -10.74 -6.14 -13.93
CA ILE A 104 -10.90 -6.45 -12.51
C ILE A 104 -11.97 -7.52 -12.35
N GLY A 105 -11.54 -8.72 -11.97
CA GLY A 105 -12.43 -9.81 -11.58
C GLY A 105 -13.08 -9.53 -10.23
N THR A 106 -14.39 -9.73 -10.15
CA THR A 106 -15.21 -9.47 -8.95
C THR A 106 -15.81 -10.75 -8.37
N CYS A 107 -16.51 -10.66 -7.24
CA CYS A 107 -17.10 -11.82 -6.57
C CYS A 107 -18.01 -12.63 -7.51
N THR A 108 -18.78 -11.96 -8.38
CA THR A 108 -19.69 -12.63 -9.30
C THR A 108 -18.94 -13.44 -10.36
N THR A 109 -17.89 -12.89 -10.97
CA THR A 109 -17.08 -13.61 -11.97
C THR A 109 -16.43 -14.85 -11.37
N GLU A 110 -16.04 -14.79 -10.08
CA GLU A 110 -15.51 -15.95 -9.35
C GLU A 110 -16.54 -17.04 -9.05
N ILE A 111 -17.79 -16.64 -8.78
CA ILE A 111 -18.88 -17.56 -8.46
C ILE A 111 -19.33 -18.31 -9.70
N ILE A 112 -19.56 -17.60 -10.81
CA ILE A 112 -20.02 -18.18 -12.08
C ILE A 112 -18.88 -18.82 -12.89
N LYS A 113 -17.63 -18.72 -12.40
CA LYS A 113 -16.43 -19.28 -13.04
C LYS A 113 -16.17 -18.73 -14.45
N MET A 114 -16.38 -17.42 -14.62
CA MET A 114 -16.04 -16.72 -15.86
C MET A 114 -14.51 -16.74 -16.06
N ASP A 115 -14.05 -17.33 -17.16
CA ASP A 115 -12.62 -17.53 -17.44
C ASP A 115 -11.95 -16.28 -18.03
N LEU A 116 -11.85 -15.23 -17.21
CA LEU A 116 -11.22 -13.97 -17.61
C LEU A 116 -9.75 -14.18 -18.03
N GLU A 117 -9.00 -15.02 -17.31
CA GLU A 117 -7.58 -15.30 -17.58
C GLU A 117 -7.38 -16.05 -18.91
N GLY A 118 -8.31 -16.93 -19.30
CA GLY A 118 -8.27 -17.62 -20.60
C GLY A 118 -8.78 -16.78 -21.77
N MET A 119 -9.71 -15.84 -21.53
CA MET A 119 -10.23 -14.94 -22.57
C MET A 119 -9.28 -13.80 -22.90
N ALA A 120 -8.61 -13.21 -21.89
CA ALA A 120 -7.78 -12.03 -22.07
C ALA A 120 -6.67 -12.16 -23.14
N PRO A 121 -5.88 -13.26 -23.22
CA PRO A 121 -4.85 -13.39 -24.25
C PRO A 121 -5.41 -13.49 -25.67
N LYS A 122 -6.57 -14.14 -25.85
CA LYS A 122 -7.23 -14.25 -27.15
C LYS A 122 -7.71 -12.88 -27.62
N LEU A 123 -8.35 -12.14 -26.72
CA LEU A 123 -8.89 -10.83 -27.03
C LEU A 123 -7.79 -9.77 -27.20
N GLU A 124 -6.70 -9.86 -26.45
CA GLU A 124 -5.49 -9.06 -26.66
C GLU A 124 -4.92 -9.26 -28.06
N TYR A 125 -4.86 -10.50 -28.56
CA TYR A 125 -4.40 -10.78 -29.93
C TYR A 125 -5.34 -10.19 -30.99
N GLU A 126 -6.66 -10.28 -30.79
CA GLU A 126 -7.66 -9.75 -31.73
C GLU A 126 -7.72 -8.21 -31.75
N ILE A 127 -7.66 -7.58 -30.58
CA ILE A 127 -7.81 -6.12 -30.43
C ILE A 127 -6.45 -5.41 -30.54
N GLY A 128 -5.33 -6.08 -30.26
CA GLY A 128 -3.99 -5.47 -30.32
C GLY A 128 -3.71 -4.48 -29.18
N VAL A 129 -4.46 -4.55 -28.08
CA VAL A 129 -4.22 -3.78 -26.85
C VAL A 129 -3.97 -4.78 -25.72
N PRO A 130 -2.89 -4.65 -24.92
CA PRO A 130 -2.62 -5.51 -23.78
C PRO A 130 -3.79 -5.61 -22.81
N ILE A 131 -4.16 -6.84 -22.42
CA ILE A 131 -5.22 -7.09 -21.43
C ILE A 131 -4.64 -7.81 -20.22
N LEU A 132 -4.81 -7.22 -19.04
CA LEU A 132 -4.39 -7.80 -17.76
C LEU A 132 -5.61 -8.17 -16.93
N VAL A 133 -5.56 -9.33 -16.27
CA VAL A 133 -6.64 -9.79 -15.41
C VAL A 133 -6.17 -9.78 -13.97
N ALA A 134 -6.72 -8.89 -13.17
CA ALA A 134 -6.51 -8.85 -11.73
C ALA A 134 -7.79 -9.26 -11.00
N ARG A 135 -7.77 -10.43 -10.37
CA ARG A 135 -8.88 -10.94 -9.56
C ARG A 135 -8.88 -10.26 -8.18
N ALA A 136 -9.40 -9.04 -8.12
CA ALA A 136 -9.39 -8.16 -6.94
C ALA A 136 -10.77 -8.13 -6.25
N ASN A 137 -11.26 -9.30 -5.82
CA ASN A 137 -12.60 -9.47 -5.29
C ASN A 137 -12.65 -9.48 -3.74
N GLY A 138 -13.83 -9.21 -3.18
CA GLY A 138 -14.05 -9.18 -1.72
C GLY A 138 -14.23 -10.54 -1.04
N LEU A 139 -14.17 -11.66 -1.78
CA LEU A 139 -14.10 -13.00 -1.18
C LEU A 139 -12.69 -13.31 -0.68
N ASP A 140 -11.68 -12.85 -1.42
CA ASP A 140 -10.29 -13.24 -1.22
C ASP A 140 -9.44 -12.19 -0.51
N TYR A 141 -9.74 -10.90 -0.69
CA TYR A 141 -8.85 -9.80 -0.35
C TYR A 141 -9.55 -8.62 0.32
N ALA A 142 -8.78 -7.76 0.99
CA ALA A 142 -9.23 -6.53 1.63
C ALA A 142 -8.53 -5.29 1.04
N PHE A 143 -9.32 -4.29 0.68
CA PHE A 143 -8.92 -2.92 0.34
C PHE A 143 -7.62 -2.78 -0.49
N THR A 144 -6.49 -2.43 0.14
CA THR A 144 -5.20 -2.17 -0.53
C THR A 144 -4.58 -3.39 -1.19
N GLN A 145 -5.00 -4.60 -0.80
CA GLN A 145 -4.61 -5.84 -1.50
C GLN A 145 -5.10 -5.88 -2.95
N GLY A 146 -6.06 -5.02 -3.35
CA GLY A 146 -6.43 -4.86 -4.74
C GLY A 146 -5.24 -4.43 -5.60
N GLU A 147 -4.43 -3.47 -5.12
CA GLU A 147 -3.20 -3.07 -5.79
C GLU A 147 -2.21 -4.23 -5.89
N ASP A 148 -2.07 -5.02 -4.83
CA ASP A 148 -1.19 -6.18 -4.83
C ASP A 148 -1.56 -7.19 -5.93
N THR A 149 -2.85 -7.41 -6.19
CA THR A 149 -3.28 -8.27 -7.30
C THR A 149 -2.97 -7.67 -8.67
N VAL A 150 -3.13 -6.36 -8.85
CA VAL A 150 -2.85 -5.67 -10.10
C VAL A 150 -1.35 -5.68 -10.39
N LEU A 151 -0.52 -5.31 -9.42
CA LEU A 151 0.94 -5.26 -9.59
C LEU A 151 1.55 -6.65 -9.75
N ALA A 152 1.00 -7.67 -9.09
CA ALA A 152 1.43 -9.05 -9.33
C ALA A 152 1.22 -9.49 -10.78
N VAL A 153 0.12 -9.09 -11.42
CA VAL A 153 -0.15 -9.41 -12.84
C VAL A 153 0.69 -8.53 -13.76
N MET A 154 0.85 -7.25 -13.42
CA MET A 154 1.70 -6.32 -14.15
C MET A 154 3.18 -6.72 -14.14
N ALA A 155 3.66 -7.31 -13.04
CA ALA A 155 5.01 -7.85 -12.95
C ALA A 155 5.32 -8.89 -14.03
N HIS A 156 4.31 -9.64 -14.52
CA HIS A 156 4.50 -10.58 -15.64
C HIS A 156 4.77 -9.89 -16.98
N ARG A 157 4.37 -8.62 -17.13
CA ARG A 157 4.51 -7.83 -18.35
C ARG A 157 5.77 -6.96 -18.37
N CYS A 158 6.44 -6.82 -17.24
CA CYS A 158 7.76 -6.19 -17.18
C CYS A 158 8.74 -6.90 -18.13
N PRO A 159 9.52 -6.16 -18.93
CA PRO A 159 10.52 -6.73 -19.81
C PRO A 159 11.57 -7.49 -18.99
N ASP A 160 12.14 -8.54 -19.57
CA ASP A 160 13.21 -9.27 -18.90
C ASP A 160 14.53 -8.48 -19.03
N GLN A 161 15.33 -8.47 -17.96
CA GLN A 161 16.63 -7.83 -17.99
C GLN A 161 17.61 -8.72 -18.77
N GLU A 162 18.08 -8.21 -19.90
CA GLU A 162 19.17 -8.82 -20.66
C GLU A 162 20.51 -8.43 -20.02
N PHE A 163 21.15 -9.36 -19.32
CA PHE A 163 22.58 -9.25 -19.05
C PHE A 163 23.33 -9.78 -20.27
N PRO A 164 24.36 -9.08 -20.78
CA PRO A 164 25.17 -9.62 -21.87
C PRO A 164 25.76 -10.97 -21.45
N ILE A 165 25.37 -12.01 -22.18
CA ILE A 165 25.81 -13.39 -21.96
C ILE A 165 27.31 -13.46 -22.28
N GLY A 166 28.14 -13.49 -21.24
CA GLY A 166 29.53 -13.92 -21.29
C GLY A 166 30.52 -12.98 -21.99
N GLU A 167 31.10 -12.04 -21.24
CA GLU A 167 32.52 -11.75 -21.44
C GLU A 167 33.33 -12.79 -20.64
N SER A 168 33.78 -13.82 -21.34
CA SER A 168 35.00 -14.52 -20.94
C SER A 168 36.07 -13.49 -20.61
N LYS A 169 36.71 -13.62 -19.44
CA LYS A 169 37.85 -12.83 -18.97
C LYS A 169 38.94 -12.70 -20.04
N GLU A 170 38.84 -11.76 -20.97
CA GLU A 170 39.93 -11.33 -21.84
C GLU A 170 39.72 -9.88 -22.29
N THR A 171 40.27 -8.98 -21.47
CA THR A 171 40.92 -7.71 -21.82
C THR A 171 40.75 -7.18 -23.25
N LYS A 172 39.60 -6.59 -23.61
CA LYS A 172 39.56 -5.60 -24.70
C LYS A 172 38.59 -4.46 -24.37
N LYS A 173 39.18 -3.32 -23.98
CA LYS A 173 38.57 -1.99 -24.06
C LYS A 173 37.91 -1.82 -25.43
N LYS A 174 36.59 -1.92 -25.52
CA LYS A 174 35.81 -1.38 -26.63
C LYS A 174 34.66 -0.54 -26.10
N LEU A 175 34.90 0.75 -26.25
CA LEU A 175 34.01 1.89 -26.14
C LEU A 175 32.74 1.63 -26.98
N PHE A 176 31.58 1.46 -26.33
CA PHE A 176 30.28 1.65 -26.96
C PHE A 176 29.53 2.76 -26.22
N PRO A 177 29.22 3.89 -26.88
CA PRO A 177 28.45 4.97 -26.27
C PRO A 177 26.96 4.64 -26.38
N PHE A 178 26.33 4.31 -25.26
CA PHE A 178 24.87 4.45 -25.14
C PHE A 178 24.50 5.93 -25.28
N PRO A 179 23.45 6.31 -26.04
CA PRO A 179 22.94 7.68 -26.03
C PRO A 179 22.19 7.90 -24.71
N LEU A 180 22.93 8.31 -23.68
CA LEU A 180 22.38 8.90 -22.48
C LEU A 180 21.83 10.29 -22.85
N LEU A 181 20.51 10.44 -22.72
CA LEU A 181 19.88 11.74 -22.57
C LEU A 181 20.63 12.50 -21.46
N LYS A 182 21.32 13.56 -21.87
CA LYS A 182 22.07 14.45 -20.97
C LYS A 182 21.09 15.20 -20.09
N GLU A 183 20.88 14.71 -18.87
CA GLU A 183 20.56 15.58 -17.75
C GLU A 183 21.85 15.90 -16.98
N ASN A 184 22.25 17.16 -17.08
CA ASN A 184 23.39 17.73 -16.36
C ASN A 184 23.11 17.72 -14.85
N ASN A 185 23.59 16.69 -14.15
CA ASN A 185 24.11 16.73 -12.78
C ASN A 185 24.78 15.37 -12.49
N LEU A 186 26.09 15.29 -12.72
CA LEU A 186 26.93 14.11 -12.46
C LEU A 186 26.97 13.83 -10.95
N VAL A 187 25.95 13.15 -10.43
CA VAL A 187 26.06 12.45 -9.16
C VAL A 187 26.60 11.07 -9.49
N GLU A 188 27.79 10.77 -8.97
CA GLU A 188 28.42 9.47 -9.11
C GLU A 188 27.57 8.45 -8.34
N TYR A 189 27.00 7.45 -9.01
CA TYR A 189 26.32 6.34 -8.34
C TYR A 189 27.35 5.25 -8.02
N ALA A 190 27.14 4.52 -6.93
CA ALA A 190 27.92 3.32 -6.66
C ALA A 190 27.62 2.27 -7.74
N ASN A 191 28.61 1.45 -8.08
CA ASN A 191 28.40 0.35 -9.01
C ASN A 191 27.69 -0.80 -8.26
N HIS A 192 26.38 -0.90 -8.43
CA HIS A 192 25.55 -1.94 -7.81
C HIS A 192 24.58 -2.57 -8.83
N PRO A 193 24.08 -3.80 -8.59
CA PRO A 193 23.05 -4.41 -9.42
C PRO A 193 21.76 -3.58 -9.44
N PRO A 194 20.92 -3.65 -10.49
CA PRO A 194 19.72 -2.84 -10.59
C PRO A 194 18.76 -3.02 -9.41
N LEU A 195 18.27 -1.89 -8.89
CA LEU A 195 17.24 -1.84 -7.85
C LEU A 195 15.92 -1.36 -8.47
N VAL A 196 14.87 -2.15 -8.34
CA VAL A 196 13.50 -1.76 -8.71
C VAL A 196 12.65 -1.64 -7.44
N ILE A 197 11.97 -0.52 -7.30
CA ILE A 197 11.04 -0.30 -6.18
C ILE A 197 9.62 -0.68 -6.61
N PHE A 198 8.87 -1.36 -5.74
CA PHE A 198 7.48 -1.72 -6.05
C PHE A 198 6.48 -1.25 -4.99
N GLY A 199 5.36 -0.75 -5.49
CA GLY A 199 4.28 -0.10 -4.76
C GLY A 199 3.94 1.27 -5.36
N SER A 200 2.65 1.51 -5.58
CA SER A 200 2.15 2.76 -6.11
C SER A 200 2.33 3.88 -5.10
N LEU A 201 2.97 4.96 -5.54
CA LEU A 201 3.08 6.23 -4.81
C LEU A 201 2.86 7.41 -5.77
N PRO A 202 2.34 8.54 -5.25
CA PRO A 202 2.34 9.82 -5.97
C PRO A 202 3.73 10.21 -6.50
N SER A 203 3.79 10.84 -7.68
CA SER A 203 5.07 11.14 -8.36
C SER A 203 6.01 12.02 -7.55
N ASN A 204 5.48 12.90 -6.69
CA ASN A 204 6.32 13.71 -5.81
C ASN A 204 7.00 12.87 -4.71
N LEU A 205 6.33 11.83 -4.18
CA LEU A 205 6.93 10.89 -3.23
C LEU A 205 7.97 9.99 -3.88
N VAL A 206 7.70 9.54 -5.12
CA VAL A 206 8.67 8.80 -5.93
C VAL A 206 9.97 9.61 -6.06
N SER A 207 9.87 10.88 -6.49
CA SER A 207 11.03 11.76 -6.63
C SER A 207 11.75 12.03 -5.30
N GLN A 208 11.02 12.11 -4.19
CA GLN A 208 11.61 12.28 -2.84
C GLN A 208 12.42 11.05 -2.44
N LEU A 209 11.84 9.85 -2.53
CA LEU A 209 12.52 8.59 -2.17
C LEU A 209 13.71 8.29 -3.10
N ASP A 210 13.58 8.57 -4.40
CA ASP A 210 14.68 8.46 -5.36
C ASP A 210 15.84 9.41 -4.97
N THR A 211 15.52 10.63 -4.52
CA THR A 211 16.52 11.59 -4.04
C THR A 211 17.18 11.11 -2.74
N GLU A 212 16.43 10.51 -1.82
CA GLU A 212 16.96 9.94 -0.57
C GLU A 212 17.93 8.78 -0.85
N LEU A 213 17.59 7.86 -1.76
CA LEU A 213 18.48 6.78 -2.19
C LEU A 213 19.69 7.30 -2.99
N ARG A 214 19.49 8.31 -3.84
CA ARG A 214 20.58 8.96 -4.59
C ARG A 214 21.62 9.59 -3.66
N ARG A 215 21.21 10.15 -2.52
CA ARG A 215 22.14 10.66 -1.49
C ARG A 215 22.99 9.58 -0.86
N GLN A 216 22.56 8.32 -0.93
CA GLN A 216 23.31 7.14 -0.51
C GLN A 216 24.02 6.46 -1.68
N PHE A 217 24.16 7.16 -2.82
CA PHE A 217 24.78 6.66 -4.05
C PHE A 217 24.05 5.45 -4.68
N ILE A 218 22.79 5.21 -4.32
CA ILE A 218 21.95 4.15 -4.87
C ILE A 218 21.11 4.70 -6.01
N LYS A 219 21.15 4.03 -7.16
CA LYS A 219 20.33 4.34 -8.33
C LYS A 219 19.09 3.45 -8.37
N VAL A 220 17.91 4.06 -8.37
CA VAL A 220 16.67 3.34 -8.69
C VAL A 220 16.57 3.15 -10.20
N SER A 221 16.51 1.90 -10.64
CA SER A 221 16.46 1.50 -12.04
C SER A 221 15.04 1.53 -12.61
N GLY A 222 14.03 1.51 -11.75
CA GLY A 222 12.65 1.77 -12.13
C GLY A 222 11.65 1.47 -11.01
N TRP A 223 10.38 1.72 -11.30
CA TRP A 223 9.27 1.60 -10.36
C TRP A 223 8.16 0.71 -10.92
N LEU A 224 7.59 -0.15 -10.08
CA LEU A 224 6.40 -0.96 -10.38
C LEU A 224 5.25 -0.54 -9.45
N PRO A 225 4.23 0.19 -9.93
CA PRO A 225 3.97 0.59 -11.30
C PRO A 225 4.73 1.87 -11.71
N ALA A 226 5.07 1.96 -13.00
CA ALA A 226 5.53 3.20 -13.62
C ALA A 226 4.34 4.15 -13.90
N GLN A 227 4.64 5.38 -14.34
CA GLN A 227 3.60 6.37 -14.68
C GLN A 227 2.84 6.00 -15.96
N ARG A 228 3.50 5.31 -16.88
CA ARG A 228 2.90 4.74 -18.10
C ARG A 228 3.22 3.25 -18.18
N TYR A 229 2.31 2.48 -18.77
CA TYR A 229 2.46 1.05 -18.96
C TYR A 229 3.67 0.71 -19.87
N ALA A 230 3.95 1.56 -20.85
CA ALA A 230 5.13 1.39 -21.71
C ALA A 230 6.48 1.55 -20.97
N ASP A 231 6.47 2.23 -19.81
CA ASP A 231 7.68 2.53 -19.03
C ASP A 231 7.92 1.51 -17.91
N LEU A 232 7.33 0.31 -18.00
CA LEU A 232 7.52 -0.75 -17.00
C LEU A 232 9.00 -1.13 -16.84
N PRO A 233 9.47 -1.34 -15.60
CA PRO A 233 10.88 -1.59 -15.34
C PRO A 233 11.30 -2.97 -15.83
N SER A 234 12.56 -3.10 -16.25
CA SER A 234 13.17 -4.41 -16.52
C SER A 234 13.33 -5.20 -15.22
N LEU A 235 12.93 -6.47 -15.25
CA LEU A 235 12.99 -7.41 -14.13
C LEU A 235 13.73 -8.67 -14.55
N GLY A 236 14.27 -9.45 -13.62
CA GLY A 236 14.96 -10.68 -13.97
C GLY A 236 15.91 -11.16 -12.88
N ASP A 237 16.69 -12.18 -13.24
CA ASP A 237 17.78 -12.68 -12.40
C ASP A 237 18.81 -11.56 -12.14
N GLY A 238 19.30 -11.43 -10.92
CA GLY A 238 20.23 -10.35 -10.54
C GLY A 238 19.61 -8.97 -10.32
N VAL A 239 18.29 -8.79 -10.54
CA VAL A 239 17.56 -7.56 -10.15
C VAL A 239 17.17 -7.65 -8.68
N TYR A 240 17.50 -6.62 -7.92
CA TYR A 240 17.01 -6.46 -6.55
C TYR A 240 15.69 -5.70 -6.55
N VAL A 241 14.74 -6.15 -5.73
CA VAL A 241 13.45 -5.50 -5.55
C VAL A 241 13.20 -5.15 -4.10
N CYS A 242 12.61 -3.97 -3.84
CA CYS A 242 12.27 -3.54 -2.49
C CYS A 242 10.87 -2.93 -2.46
N GLY A 243 10.05 -3.35 -1.49
CA GLY A 243 8.68 -2.88 -1.36
C GLY A 243 8.60 -1.57 -0.56
N VAL A 244 7.69 -0.67 -0.95
CA VAL A 244 7.39 0.56 -0.20
C VAL A 244 6.11 0.49 0.62
N ASN A 245 5.23 -0.48 0.32
CA ASN A 245 3.97 -0.66 1.01
C ASN A 245 3.83 -2.07 1.62
N PRO A 246 3.14 -2.19 2.77
CA PRO A 246 3.02 -3.44 3.54
C PRO A 246 2.06 -4.48 2.96
N PHE A 247 1.23 -4.10 2.00
CA PHE A 247 0.20 -4.96 1.41
C PHE A 247 0.62 -5.71 0.14
N LEU A 248 1.87 -5.62 -0.29
CA LEU A 248 2.35 -6.11 -1.60
C LEU A 248 2.92 -7.54 -1.58
N SER A 249 2.25 -8.44 -0.86
CA SER A 249 2.76 -9.79 -0.59
C SER A 249 2.76 -10.69 -1.83
N ARG A 250 1.69 -10.63 -2.63
CA ARG A 250 1.55 -11.39 -3.88
C ARG A 250 2.52 -10.87 -4.94
N THR A 251 2.68 -9.56 -5.05
CA THR A 251 3.63 -8.89 -5.94
C THR A 251 5.05 -9.33 -5.59
N ALA A 252 5.45 -9.23 -4.32
CA ALA A 252 6.75 -9.70 -3.86
C ALA A 252 6.97 -11.19 -4.19
N THR A 253 5.97 -12.03 -3.96
CA THR A 253 6.03 -13.47 -4.29
C THR A 253 6.19 -13.71 -5.79
N THR A 254 5.49 -12.95 -6.64
CA THR A 254 5.61 -13.03 -8.10
C THR A 254 7.00 -12.61 -8.57
N LEU A 255 7.51 -11.49 -8.04
CA LEU A 255 8.85 -10.99 -8.37
C LEU A 255 9.94 -12.04 -8.06
N ILE A 256 9.86 -12.68 -6.89
CA ILE A 256 10.80 -13.76 -6.52
C ILE A 256 10.61 -15.00 -7.38
N ARG A 257 9.40 -15.56 -7.44
CA ARG A 257 9.18 -16.91 -7.98
C ARG A 257 9.08 -16.95 -9.49
N ARG A 258 8.55 -15.90 -10.11
CA ARG A 258 8.25 -15.86 -11.55
C ARG A 258 9.25 -15.00 -12.32
N LYS A 259 9.74 -13.91 -11.71
CA LYS A 259 10.75 -13.04 -12.32
C LYS A 259 12.18 -13.28 -11.81
N LYS A 260 12.37 -14.12 -10.78
CA LYS A 260 13.69 -14.46 -10.21
C LYS A 260 14.45 -13.25 -9.63
N CYS A 261 13.73 -12.22 -9.23
CA CYS A 261 14.33 -11.06 -8.55
C CYS A 261 14.71 -11.41 -7.10
N GLU A 262 15.71 -10.71 -6.57
CA GLU A 262 16.14 -10.80 -5.17
C GLU A 262 15.37 -9.78 -4.30
N LEU A 263 14.52 -10.26 -3.39
CA LEU A 263 13.74 -9.38 -2.51
C LEU A 263 14.57 -8.89 -1.32
N ILE A 264 14.69 -7.57 -1.20
CA ILE A 264 15.18 -6.92 0.01
C ILE A 264 14.02 -6.78 0.99
N VAL A 265 14.01 -7.64 2.02
CA VAL A 265 13.05 -7.53 3.12
C VAL A 265 13.49 -6.43 4.08
N ALA A 266 12.78 -5.31 4.05
CA ALA A 266 13.05 -4.09 4.81
C ALA A 266 11.80 -3.57 5.53
N PRO A 267 11.95 -2.78 6.62
CA PRO A 267 10.85 -2.01 7.18
C PRO A 267 10.32 -1.01 6.16
N PHE A 268 9.05 -0.64 6.22
CA PHE A 268 8.47 0.27 5.22
C PHE A 268 8.83 1.73 5.53
N PRO A 269 9.07 2.59 4.51
CA PRO A 269 9.54 3.96 4.70
C PRO A 269 8.39 4.89 5.15
N ILE A 270 7.72 4.55 6.24
CA ILE A 270 6.65 5.32 6.90
C ILE A 270 7.21 5.84 8.22
N GLY A 271 7.20 7.16 8.38
CA GLY A 271 7.90 7.86 9.47
C GLY A 271 9.43 7.93 9.24
N PRO A 272 10.14 8.80 9.98
CA PRO A 272 11.58 9.00 9.78
C PRO A 272 12.39 7.78 10.24
N ASP A 273 11.95 7.10 11.31
CA ASP A 273 12.57 5.86 11.81
C ASP A 273 12.39 4.69 10.82
N GLY A 274 11.23 4.62 10.15
CA GLY A 274 10.96 3.63 9.11
C GLY A 274 11.76 3.89 7.84
N THR A 275 11.80 5.15 7.41
CA THR A 275 12.56 5.58 6.22
C THR A 275 14.05 5.33 6.40
N ARG A 276 14.62 5.71 7.55
CA ARG A 276 15.99 5.39 7.89
C ARG A 276 16.24 3.89 7.84
N ALA A 277 15.41 3.09 8.51
CA ALA A 277 15.62 1.64 8.59
C ALA A 277 15.44 0.95 7.22
N TRP A 278 14.59 1.48 6.35
CA TRP A 278 14.43 1.01 4.96
C TRP A 278 15.72 1.23 4.16
N ILE A 279 16.28 2.44 4.22
CA ILE A 279 17.54 2.78 3.53
C ILE A 279 18.72 1.98 4.12
N GLU A 280 18.84 1.91 5.45
CA GLU A 280 19.87 1.13 6.15
C GLU A 280 19.80 -0.37 5.83
N ARG A 281 18.64 -0.87 5.41
CA ARG A 281 18.52 -2.26 4.97
C ARG A 281 18.99 -2.46 3.52
N ILE A 282 18.80 -1.46 2.66
CA ILE A 282 19.18 -1.49 1.24
C ILE A 282 20.71 -1.31 1.09
N CYS A 283 21.33 -0.32 1.75
CA CYS A 283 22.75 -0.02 1.54
C CYS A 283 23.70 -1.22 1.71
N PRO A 284 23.59 -2.04 2.78
CA PRO A 284 24.48 -3.18 2.99
C PRO A 284 24.31 -4.29 1.94
N VAL A 285 23.14 -4.41 1.31
CA VAL A 285 22.90 -5.39 0.22
C VAL A 285 23.81 -5.08 -0.97
N PHE A 286 24.16 -3.81 -1.17
CA PHE A 286 25.06 -3.35 -2.23
C PHE A 286 26.48 -3.07 -1.76
N GLY A 287 26.83 -3.43 -0.51
CA GLY A 287 28.14 -3.13 0.06
C GLY A 287 28.41 -1.63 0.27
N ILE A 288 27.35 -0.83 0.39
CA ILE A 288 27.41 0.61 0.63
C ILE A 288 27.20 0.88 2.12
N GLU A 289 28.02 1.74 2.71
CA GLU A 289 27.82 2.23 4.07
C GLU A 289 26.87 3.44 4.04
N ALA A 290 25.83 3.40 4.87
CA ALA A 290 24.86 4.49 4.93
C ALA A 290 25.48 5.74 5.59
N GLN A 291 25.32 6.90 4.96
CA GLN A 291 25.91 8.16 5.39
C GLN A 291 24.86 9.15 5.92
N ASN A 292 25.15 9.76 7.07
CA ASN A 292 24.41 10.87 7.68
C ASN A 292 22.90 10.63 7.93
N LEU A 293 22.43 9.38 7.92
CA LEU A 293 21.00 9.08 8.13
C LEU A 293 20.55 9.38 9.57
N GLU A 294 21.43 9.20 10.56
CA GLU A 294 21.17 9.52 11.97
C GLU A 294 20.87 11.00 12.17
N GLU A 295 21.76 11.87 11.69
CA GLU A 295 21.61 13.32 11.80
C GLU A 295 20.37 13.83 11.05
N ILE A 296 20.03 13.21 9.90
CA ILE A 296 18.81 13.54 9.16
C ILE A 296 17.58 13.13 9.99
N GLU A 297 17.57 11.93 10.55
CA GLU A 297 16.47 11.45 11.39
C GLU A 297 16.25 12.36 12.60
N GLU A 298 17.34 12.73 13.30
CA GLU A 298 17.29 13.63 14.46
C GLU A 298 16.72 15.00 14.12
N ARG A 299 17.19 15.63 13.03
CA ARG A 299 16.66 16.93 12.57
C ARG A 299 15.16 16.87 12.27
N ILE A 300 14.69 15.76 11.69
CA ILE A 300 13.27 15.57 11.42
C ILE A 300 12.51 15.44 12.74
N TRP A 301 12.99 14.63 13.69
CA TRP A 301 12.37 14.53 15.01
C TRP A 301 12.29 15.87 15.75
N GLU A 302 13.33 16.71 15.67
CA GLU A 302 13.32 18.08 16.21
C GLU A 302 12.21 18.93 15.60
N SER A 303 11.99 18.82 14.29
CA SER A 303 10.94 19.57 13.59
C SER A 303 9.51 19.11 13.95
N LEU A 304 9.37 17.92 14.53
CA LEU A 304 8.08 17.34 14.91
C LEU A 304 7.70 17.59 16.37
N LYS A 305 8.55 18.27 17.15
CA LYS A 305 8.40 18.42 18.61
C LYS A 305 7.01 18.88 19.05
N ASP A 306 6.42 19.86 18.36
CA ASP A 306 5.09 20.38 18.69
C ASP A 306 3.99 19.31 18.58
N TYR A 307 4.09 18.42 17.60
CA TYR A 307 3.15 17.29 17.46
C TYR A 307 3.47 16.18 18.47
N LEU A 308 4.76 15.95 18.77
CA LEU A 308 5.18 14.95 19.75
C LEU A 308 4.61 15.26 21.13
N ASP A 309 4.60 16.53 21.53
CA ASP A 309 4.07 16.93 22.83
C ASP A 309 2.55 16.73 22.92
N LEU A 310 1.82 16.78 21.79
CA LEU A 310 0.39 16.45 21.74
C LEU A 310 0.11 14.95 21.85
N VAL A 311 0.96 14.09 21.29
CA VAL A 311 0.68 12.64 21.23
C VAL A 311 1.31 11.86 22.39
N ARG A 312 2.33 12.39 23.06
CA ARG A 312 3.07 11.67 24.10
C ARG A 312 2.14 11.23 25.24
N GLY A 313 2.18 9.94 25.55
CA GLY A 313 1.37 9.33 26.61
C GLY A 313 -0.08 9.06 26.22
N LYS A 314 -0.57 9.55 25.08
CA LYS A 314 -1.92 9.23 24.59
C LYS A 314 -1.96 7.82 24.02
N SER A 315 -3.12 7.19 24.18
CA SER A 315 -3.38 5.83 23.75
C SER A 315 -4.05 5.77 22.38
N VAL A 316 -3.70 4.75 21.58
CA VAL A 316 -4.27 4.51 20.26
C VAL A 316 -4.70 3.06 20.07
N PHE A 317 -5.82 2.86 19.38
CA PHE A 317 -6.37 1.56 19.01
C PHE A 317 -6.58 1.49 17.50
N PHE A 318 -6.04 0.48 16.83
CA PHE A 318 -6.26 0.26 15.40
C PHE A 318 -7.29 -0.85 15.21
N MET A 319 -8.41 -0.53 14.53
CA MET A 319 -9.41 -1.55 14.21
C MET A 319 -8.97 -2.48 13.07
N GLY A 320 -8.14 -1.99 12.14
CA GLY A 320 -7.60 -2.77 11.03
C GLY A 320 -8.50 -2.79 9.80
N ASP A 321 -8.01 -2.25 8.69
CA ASP A 321 -8.73 -2.23 7.41
C ASP A 321 -7.86 -2.13 6.14
N ASN A 322 -6.60 -1.69 6.21
CA ASN A 322 -5.81 -1.30 5.03
C ASN A 322 -4.34 -1.81 5.03
N LEU A 323 -3.94 -2.60 6.02
CA LEU A 323 -2.65 -3.30 6.14
C LEU A 323 -1.44 -2.40 6.47
N ILE A 324 -1.61 -1.09 6.65
CA ILE A 324 -0.51 -0.19 7.06
C ILE A 324 -0.39 -0.04 8.59
N GLU A 325 -1.26 -0.71 9.35
CA GLU A 325 -1.46 -0.50 10.78
C GLU A 325 -0.21 -0.82 11.59
N ILE A 326 0.55 -1.86 11.23
CA ILE A 326 1.79 -2.22 11.93
C ILE A 326 2.83 -1.10 11.78
N SER A 327 2.98 -0.53 10.58
CA SER A 327 3.95 0.53 10.32
C SER A 327 3.58 1.84 11.00
N ILE A 328 2.30 2.23 10.93
CA ILE A 328 1.84 3.41 11.64
C ILE A 328 1.93 3.20 13.15
N ALA A 329 1.53 2.04 13.67
CA ALA A 329 1.66 1.73 15.10
C ALA A 329 3.12 1.82 15.56
N ARG A 330 4.05 1.23 14.81
CA ARG A 330 5.49 1.32 15.09
C ARG A 330 5.96 2.78 15.15
N PHE A 331 5.57 3.59 14.16
CA PHE A 331 5.89 5.03 14.14
C PHE A 331 5.27 5.76 15.34
N LEU A 332 4.00 5.53 15.67
CA LEU A 332 3.32 6.18 16.78
C LEU A 332 3.89 5.80 18.16
N ILE A 333 4.33 4.55 18.34
CA ILE A 333 5.08 4.14 19.54
C ILE A 333 6.38 4.93 19.63
N ARG A 334 7.08 5.13 18.50
CA ARG A 334 8.29 5.96 18.47
C ARG A 334 8.00 7.43 18.80
N CYS A 335 6.82 7.94 18.44
CA CYS A 335 6.34 9.26 18.86
C CYS A 335 5.93 9.35 20.35
N GLY A 336 5.87 8.21 21.06
CA GLY A 336 5.53 8.14 22.48
C GLY A 336 4.05 7.85 22.77
N MET A 337 3.27 7.37 21.79
CA MET A 337 1.92 6.88 22.02
C MET A 337 1.92 5.45 22.58
N ILE A 338 0.85 5.09 23.29
CA ILE A 338 0.60 3.74 23.81
C ILE A 338 -0.35 3.03 22.86
N VAL A 339 0.10 1.98 22.18
CA VAL A 339 -0.76 1.20 21.26
C VAL A 339 -1.40 0.05 22.04
N TYR A 340 -2.73 0.03 22.13
CA TYR A 340 -3.45 -1.05 22.82
C TYR A 340 -3.66 -2.29 21.95
N GLU A 341 -4.05 -2.11 20.69
CA GLU A 341 -4.30 -3.20 19.75
C GLU A 341 -3.97 -2.76 18.33
N ILE A 342 -3.38 -3.66 17.56
CA ILE A 342 -3.15 -3.54 16.13
C ILE A 342 -4.03 -4.57 15.41
N GLY A 343 -5.27 -4.19 15.10
CA GLY A 343 -6.08 -4.95 14.15
C GLY A 343 -5.49 -4.85 12.75
N ILE A 344 -5.45 -5.96 12.01
CA ILE A 344 -4.98 -6.00 10.62
C ILE A 344 -5.80 -7.00 9.80
N PRO A 345 -6.23 -6.68 8.56
CA PRO A 345 -6.99 -7.61 7.73
C PRO A 345 -6.25 -8.92 7.43
N TYR A 346 -4.95 -8.80 7.10
CA TYR A 346 -4.09 -9.92 6.74
C TYR A 346 -2.64 -9.58 7.08
N LEU A 347 -1.91 -10.54 7.64
CA LEU A 347 -0.50 -10.38 7.97
C LEU A 347 0.39 -11.42 7.27
N ASP A 348 1.10 -10.99 6.23
CA ASP A 348 2.22 -11.77 5.72
C ASP A 348 3.45 -11.58 6.62
N LYS A 349 3.66 -12.54 7.52
CA LYS A 349 4.79 -12.54 8.46
C LYS A 349 6.15 -12.58 7.78
N ARG A 350 6.24 -13.10 6.54
CA ARG A 350 7.52 -13.18 5.81
C ARG A 350 7.82 -11.85 5.16
N TYR A 351 6.84 -11.28 4.46
CA TYR A 351 6.99 -9.99 3.80
C TYR A 351 7.20 -8.85 4.81
N GLN A 352 6.46 -8.86 5.92
CA GLN A 352 6.56 -7.85 6.99
C GLN A 352 7.54 -8.23 8.11
N ALA A 353 8.41 -9.24 7.91
CA ALA A 353 9.31 -9.73 8.95
C ALA A 353 10.21 -8.62 9.53
N ALA A 354 10.75 -7.76 8.66
CA ALA A 354 11.59 -6.64 9.08
C ALA A 354 10.79 -5.56 9.81
N GLU A 355 9.56 -5.28 9.40
CA GLU A 355 8.68 -4.32 10.07
C GLU A 355 8.30 -4.80 11.48
N LEU A 356 7.93 -6.08 11.63
CA LEU A 356 7.64 -6.69 12.93
C LEU A 356 8.86 -6.65 13.86
N ALA A 357 10.06 -6.90 13.32
CA ALA A 357 11.30 -6.78 14.08
C ALA A 357 11.57 -5.33 14.52
N LEU A 358 11.31 -4.35 13.66
CA LEU A 358 11.44 -2.93 13.99
C LEU A 358 10.40 -2.50 15.04
N LEU A 359 9.15 -2.95 14.92
CA LEU A 359 8.10 -2.73 15.93
C LEU A 359 8.58 -3.23 17.31
N LYS A 360 9.04 -4.47 17.40
CA LYS A 360 9.55 -5.04 18.66
C LYS A 360 10.71 -4.23 19.24
N LYS A 361 11.70 -3.88 18.40
CA LYS A 361 12.84 -3.04 18.83
C LYS A 361 12.38 -1.68 19.33
N THR A 362 11.40 -1.07 18.66
CA THR A 362 10.84 0.22 19.05
C THR A 362 10.08 0.14 20.37
N CYS A 363 9.27 -0.90 20.62
CA CYS A 363 8.64 -1.12 21.92
C CYS A 363 9.67 -1.18 23.06
N ILE A 364 10.72 -1.99 22.89
CA ILE A 364 11.79 -2.14 23.89
C ILE A 364 12.51 -0.80 24.11
N ARG A 365 12.87 -0.09 23.03
CA ARG A 365 13.58 1.19 23.07
C ARG A 365 12.76 2.28 23.76
N MET A 366 11.45 2.29 23.58
CA MET A 366 10.53 3.28 24.16
C MET A 366 9.99 2.86 25.53
N CYS A 367 10.40 1.70 26.05
CA CYS A 367 9.86 1.09 27.27
C CYS A 367 8.32 0.96 27.23
N MET A 368 7.77 0.65 26.05
CA MET A 368 6.34 0.44 25.83
C MET A 368 6.04 -1.06 25.78
N PRO A 369 4.88 -1.51 26.31
CA PRO A 369 4.47 -2.90 26.21
C PRO A 369 4.30 -3.29 24.73
N ILE A 370 4.63 -4.53 24.39
CA ILE A 370 4.41 -5.03 23.03
C ILE A 370 2.89 -5.13 22.77
N PRO A 371 2.36 -4.47 21.74
CA PRO A 371 0.93 -4.47 21.49
C PRO A 371 0.42 -5.83 21.00
N ARG A 372 -0.85 -6.11 21.27
CA ARG A 372 -1.56 -7.26 20.71
C ARG A 372 -1.80 -7.03 19.22
N ILE A 373 -1.40 -7.97 18.37
CA ILE A 373 -1.72 -7.95 16.93
C ILE A 373 -2.86 -8.92 16.68
N VAL A 374 -3.96 -8.44 16.08
CA VAL A 374 -5.15 -9.23 15.79
C VAL A 374 -5.37 -9.27 14.28
N GLU A 375 -5.05 -10.40 13.67
CA GLU A 375 -5.38 -10.68 12.27
C GLU A 375 -6.86 -11.03 12.13
N LYS A 376 -7.50 -10.61 11.03
CA LYS A 376 -8.94 -10.85 10.78
C LYS A 376 -9.82 -10.48 11.99
N PRO A 377 -9.77 -9.23 12.45
CA PRO A 377 -10.44 -8.82 13.68
C PRO A 377 -11.96 -9.01 13.60
N ASP A 378 -12.61 -9.10 14.76
CA ASP A 378 -14.06 -8.96 14.88
C ASP A 378 -14.39 -7.57 15.44
N ASN A 379 -14.99 -6.71 14.62
CA ASN A 379 -15.30 -5.34 15.02
C ASN A 379 -16.23 -5.27 16.24
N SER A 380 -17.11 -6.27 16.45
CA SER A 380 -17.98 -6.28 17.65
C SER A 380 -17.16 -6.52 18.92
N ASN A 381 -16.18 -7.42 18.86
CA ASN A 381 -15.27 -7.68 19.97
C ASN A 381 -14.32 -6.50 20.21
N GLN A 382 -13.80 -5.88 19.14
CA GLN A 382 -12.99 -4.67 19.24
C GLN A 382 -13.76 -3.51 19.89
N ILE A 383 -15.03 -3.31 19.55
CA ILE A 383 -15.88 -2.30 20.20
C ILE A 383 -16.04 -2.59 21.70
N ARG A 384 -16.13 -3.86 22.12
CA ARG A 384 -16.17 -4.22 23.54
C ARG A 384 -14.85 -3.88 24.23
N ARG A 385 -13.72 -4.27 23.65
CA ARG A 385 -12.37 -3.95 24.17
C ARG A 385 -12.14 -2.44 24.28
N MET A 386 -12.54 -1.67 23.26
CA MET A 386 -12.43 -0.20 23.32
C MET A 386 -13.31 0.44 24.40
N ARG A 387 -14.45 -0.16 24.78
CA ARG A 387 -15.26 0.35 25.91
C ARG A 387 -14.56 0.16 27.25
N GLU A 388 -13.80 -0.91 27.40
CA GLU A 388 -13.03 -1.22 28.62
C GLU A 388 -11.74 -0.39 28.68
N LEU A 389 -11.00 -0.34 27.56
CA LEU A 389 -9.70 0.32 27.47
C LEU A 389 -9.79 1.84 27.31
N LYS A 390 -10.90 2.36 26.76
CA LYS A 390 -11.15 3.79 26.50
C LYS A 390 -9.96 4.51 25.86
N PRO A 391 -9.54 4.12 24.64
CA PRO A 391 -8.41 4.76 23.97
C PRO A 391 -8.70 6.25 23.71
N ASP A 392 -7.66 7.08 23.76
CA ASP A 392 -7.74 8.49 23.38
C ASP A 392 -8.04 8.66 21.89
N LEU A 393 -7.51 7.73 21.07
CA LEU A 393 -7.70 7.72 19.63
C LEU A 393 -8.00 6.30 19.10
N ALA A 394 -9.08 6.16 18.33
CA ALA A 394 -9.36 4.99 17.52
C ALA A 394 -9.10 5.30 16.04
N ILE A 395 -8.22 4.53 15.41
CA ILE A 395 -8.01 4.54 13.96
C ILE A 395 -8.92 3.47 13.35
N THR A 396 -9.93 3.92 12.61
CA THR A 396 -11.06 3.07 12.17
C THR A 396 -11.64 3.52 10.83
N GLY A 397 -12.29 2.61 10.11
CA GLY A 397 -13.12 2.97 8.97
C GLY A 397 -14.32 3.86 9.32
N MET A 398 -14.89 4.49 8.31
CA MET A 398 -15.97 5.48 8.45
C MET A 398 -17.24 4.92 9.11
N ALA A 399 -17.49 3.62 8.98
CA ALA A 399 -18.63 2.95 9.59
C ALA A 399 -18.70 3.15 11.11
N HIS A 400 -17.55 3.17 11.79
CA HIS A 400 -17.48 3.28 13.26
C HIS A 400 -17.01 4.64 13.76
N ALA A 401 -16.48 5.49 12.88
CA ALA A 401 -15.94 6.81 13.26
C ALA A 401 -16.98 7.67 14.02
N ASN A 402 -18.13 7.95 13.40
CA ASN A 402 -19.18 8.74 14.04
C ASN A 402 -19.79 8.05 15.29
N PRO A 403 -20.13 6.74 15.26
CA PRO A 403 -20.61 6.03 16.45
C PRO A 403 -19.65 6.04 17.64
N LEU A 404 -18.34 5.91 17.42
CA LEU A 404 -17.33 5.96 18.47
C LEU A 404 -17.11 7.39 18.96
N GLY A 405 -17.07 8.37 18.05
CA GLY A 405 -17.02 9.80 18.37
C GLY A 405 -18.17 10.23 19.29
N ALA A 406 -19.39 9.80 18.99
CA ALA A 406 -20.57 10.09 19.83
C ALA A 406 -20.48 9.48 21.26
N ARG A 407 -19.61 8.47 21.45
CA ARG A 407 -19.33 7.80 22.72
C ARG A 407 -18.10 8.36 23.43
N GLY A 408 -17.57 9.49 22.96
CA GLY A 408 -16.44 10.18 23.58
C GLY A 408 -15.07 9.58 23.26
N ILE A 409 -14.97 8.70 22.26
CA ILE A 409 -13.68 8.17 21.78
C ILE A 409 -13.25 9.02 20.59
N GLY A 410 -12.08 9.64 20.65
CA GLY A 410 -11.51 10.37 19.51
C GLY A 410 -11.32 9.41 18.33
N THR A 411 -11.71 9.80 17.12
CA THR A 411 -11.58 8.92 15.95
C THR A 411 -10.81 9.57 14.82
N LYS A 412 -9.93 8.78 14.21
CA LYS A 412 -9.30 9.11 12.94
C LYS A 412 -9.71 8.08 11.89
N TRP A 413 -10.41 8.54 10.86
CA TRP A 413 -10.71 7.70 9.71
C TRP A 413 -9.43 7.19 9.04
N SER A 414 -9.34 5.88 8.90
CA SER A 414 -8.18 5.11 8.43
C SER A 414 -7.90 5.27 6.94
N VAL A 415 -8.94 5.39 6.11
CA VAL A 415 -8.85 5.49 4.64
C VAL A 415 -7.98 6.66 4.19
N GLU A 416 -7.97 7.78 4.92
CA GLU A 416 -7.15 8.95 4.56
C GLU A 416 -5.65 8.63 4.56
N PHE A 417 -5.17 7.68 5.37
CA PHE A 417 -3.75 7.29 5.36
C PHE A 417 -3.34 6.58 4.06
N THR A 418 -4.29 6.01 3.31
CA THR A 418 -3.99 5.37 2.01
C THR A 418 -3.78 6.40 0.90
N PHE A 419 -4.41 7.57 1.01
CA PHE A 419 -4.35 8.62 -0.01
C PHE A 419 -3.43 9.79 0.38
N ALA A 420 -3.13 9.93 1.66
CA ALA A 420 -2.19 10.93 2.14
C ALA A 420 -0.74 10.56 1.81
N GLN A 421 0.10 11.59 1.79
CA GLN A 421 1.53 11.41 1.62
C GLN A 421 2.12 11.02 2.98
N ILE A 422 2.49 9.75 3.16
CA ILE A 422 2.93 9.21 4.45
C ILE A 422 4.35 8.61 4.43
N HIS A 423 4.98 8.56 3.26
CA HIS A 423 6.28 7.92 3.06
C HIS A 423 7.45 8.92 3.08
N GLY A 424 8.65 8.46 3.43
CA GLY A 424 9.87 9.27 3.42
C GLY A 424 10.04 10.17 4.65
N PHE A 425 11.19 10.85 4.74
CA PHE A 425 11.50 11.70 5.89
C PHE A 425 10.59 12.93 5.98
N ALA A 426 10.31 13.56 4.84
CA ALA A 426 9.63 14.85 4.76
C ALA A 426 8.16 14.79 5.22
N ASN A 427 7.48 13.66 4.96
CA ASN A 427 6.04 13.54 5.15
C ASN A 427 5.65 12.96 6.52
N ALA A 428 6.64 12.74 7.41
CA ALA A 428 6.39 12.35 8.80
C ALA A 428 5.49 13.37 9.54
N ARG A 429 5.60 14.66 9.17
CA ARG A 429 4.74 15.72 9.68
C ARG A 429 3.29 15.52 9.28
N ASP A 430 3.03 15.11 8.04
CA ASP A 430 1.68 14.89 7.53
C ASP A 430 1.01 13.71 8.24
N VAL A 431 1.76 12.64 8.54
CA VAL A 431 1.26 11.53 9.35
C VAL A 431 0.83 12.02 10.75
N LEU A 432 1.63 12.86 11.39
CA LEU A 432 1.30 13.42 12.70
C LEU A 432 0.18 14.46 12.63
N GLU A 433 0.06 15.24 11.55
CA GLU A 433 -1.07 16.14 11.31
C GLU A 433 -2.36 15.34 11.34
N LEU A 434 -2.42 14.26 10.55
CA LEU A 434 -3.55 13.35 10.45
C LEU A 434 -3.94 12.78 11.82
N VAL A 435 -2.97 12.32 12.60
CA VAL A 435 -3.18 11.70 13.91
C VAL A 435 -3.62 12.72 14.97
N THR A 436 -3.03 13.91 14.96
CA THR A 436 -3.31 14.96 15.96
C THR A 436 -4.53 15.80 15.64
N ARG A 437 -5.02 15.84 14.39
CA ARG A 437 -6.20 16.60 13.98
C ARG A 437 -7.44 16.34 14.86
N PRO A 438 -7.86 15.10 15.14
CA PRO A 438 -8.97 14.85 16.06
C PRO A 438 -8.65 15.23 17.51
N LEU A 439 -7.38 15.10 17.95
CA LEU A 439 -6.97 15.46 19.32
C LEU A 439 -7.06 16.97 19.55
N ARG A 440 -6.50 17.77 18.63
CA ARG A 440 -6.58 19.23 18.65
C ARG A 440 -8.02 19.73 18.55
N ARG A 441 -8.86 19.05 17.76
CA ARG A 441 -10.30 19.37 17.67
C ARG A 441 -10.98 19.17 19.03
N ASN A 442 -10.68 18.09 19.74
CA ASN A 442 -11.29 17.81 21.04
C ASN A 442 -10.87 18.85 22.09
N GLU A 443 -9.58 19.18 22.19
CA GLU A 443 -9.07 20.21 23.12
C GLU A 443 -9.77 21.57 22.91
N ASN A 444 -10.05 21.95 21.66
CA ASN A 444 -10.77 23.18 21.34
C ASN A 444 -12.28 23.13 21.67
N LEU A 445 -12.87 21.94 21.76
CA LEU A 445 -14.30 21.73 21.99
C LEU A 445 -14.62 21.32 23.44
N ASP A 446 -13.63 21.00 24.26
CA ASP A 446 -13.82 20.57 25.65
C ASP A 446 -14.55 21.63 26.51
N ASN A 447 -14.43 22.92 26.16
CA ASN A 447 -15.14 24.02 26.80
C ASN A 447 -16.68 23.99 26.60
N LEU A 448 -17.22 23.06 25.81
CA LEU A 448 -18.66 22.97 25.49
C LEU A 448 -19.41 21.89 26.30
N ASP A 449 -18.79 21.20 27.26
CA ASP A 449 -19.40 20.21 28.20
C ASP A 449 -20.27 19.11 27.53
N ARG A 450 -20.04 18.81 26.25
CA ARG A 450 -20.84 17.89 25.43
C ARG A 450 -20.00 16.80 24.76
N THR A 451 -19.21 16.08 25.55
CA THR A 451 -18.30 15.03 25.05
C THR A 451 -19.00 13.70 24.73
N THR A 452 -20.18 13.44 25.31
CA THR A 452 -20.99 12.24 25.02
C THR A 452 -22.42 12.63 24.67
N LEU A 453 -22.83 12.36 23.42
CA LEU A 453 -24.13 12.78 22.86
C LEU A 453 -24.95 11.59 22.33
N VAL A 454 -24.70 10.39 22.86
CA VAL A 454 -25.46 9.20 22.47
C VAL A 454 -26.94 9.40 22.79
N ARG A 455 -27.81 9.14 21.81
CA ARG A 455 -29.26 9.09 22.02
C ARG A 455 -29.55 8.09 23.14
N LYS A 456 -29.92 8.59 24.32
CA LYS A 456 -30.43 7.74 25.39
C LYS A 456 -31.73 7.14 24.87
N ASN A 457 -31.80 5.81 24.80
CA ASN A 457 -33.08 5.16 24.55
C ASN A 457 -33.98 5.53 25.73
N ASN A 458 -34.96 6.41 25.48
CA ASN A 458 -36.11 6.54 26.35
C ASN A 458 -36.77 5.15 26.36
N LYS A 459 -36.60 4.41 27.45
CA LYS A 459 -37.49 3.32 27.77
C LYS A 459 -38.84 3.89 28.17
#